data_AF-A0A3M7P6K0-F1
#
_entry.id   AF-A0A3M7P6K0-F1
#
_cell.length_a   1.000
_cell.length_b   1.000
_cell.length_c   1.000
_cell.angle_alpha   90.00
_cell.angle_beta   90.00
_cell.angle_gamma   90.00
#
_symmetry.space_group_name_H-M   'P 1'
#
loop_
_entity.id
_entity.type
_entity.pdbx_description
1 polymer ?
#
loop_
_entity_poly.entity_id
_entity_poly.type
_entity_poly.pdbx_seq_one_letter_code
_entity_poly.pdbx_strand_id
1 'polypeptide(L)'
;TETKSSLEKNYDLTTNDFIECLKEAERSTIQLQDKIELVKKEKEQLLKDLIDVDEQIMAWERKIELAKEMKQAVDSDAGQGEIKEMKFEIHRMTVRYDDLRNQQEKLIRQMEAAVLRRDTIMTRGELTQKNPQIVTQGKLQREIAEIAKKIKSTGQDTSRIESEIRLLKDKQQQLTNILEDKQHVLKNLHESDEAKNMQLEELSRKKQENMEELLMKQRRVKYYDQLKHGKYTLLAKQDTQNEQETMKQLDRLRSLGTIVNKLSEEYPNLQPIIRKVESSIQVRLNQEEEDSEKK
;
A
#
# COMPACT_ATOMS: atom_id res chain seq x y z
N THR A 1 -74.90 -48.31 -47.38
CA THR A 1 -73.51 -48.63 -46.97
C THR A 1 -72.56 -47.50 -47.35
N GLU A 2 -72.66 -46.93 -48.55
CA GLU A 2 -71.84 -45.79 -49.00
C GLU A 2 -72.03 -44.50 -48.19
N THR A 3 -73.26 -44.14 -47.82
CA THR A 3 -73.54 -42.92 -47.02
C THR A 3 -72.94 -42.96 -45.62
N LYS A 4 -72.91 -44.13 -44.98
CA LYS A 4 -72.29 -44.33 -43.67
C LYS A 4 -70.76 -44.24 -43.76
N SER A 5 -70.17 -44.85 -44.79
CA SER A 5 -68.72 -44.76 -45.05
C SER A 5 -68.27 -43.33 -45.38
N SER A 6 -69.07 -42.58 -46.12
CA SER A 6 -68.78 -41.16 -46.40
C SER A 6 -68.87 -40.28 -45.17
N LEU A 7 -69.81 -40.56 -44.26
CA LEU A 7 -69.95 -39.82 -42.99
C LEU A 7 -68.79 -40.12 -42.04
N GLU A 8 -68.38 -41.39 -41.95
CA GLU A 8 -67.21 -41.83 -41.17
C GLU A 8 -65.93 -41.17 -41.68
N LYS A 9 -65.72 -41.15 -43.01
CA LYS A 9 -64.58 -40.43 -43.61
C LYS A 9 -64.59 -38.93 -43.33
N ASN A 10 -65.75 -38.29 -43.33
CA ASN A 10 -65.86 -36.85 -43.05
C ASN A 10 -65.58 -36.55 -41.56
N TYR A 11 -66.05 -37.43 -40.66
CA TYR A 11 -65.71 -37.37 -39.24
C TYR A 11 -64.21 -37.58 -39.00
N ASP A 12 -63.57 -38.53 -39.68
CA ASP A 12 -62.12 -38.77 -39.58
C ASP A 12 -61.29 -37.59 -40.12
N LEU A 13 -61.76 -36.91 -41.17
CA LEU A 13 -61.12 -35.71 -41.71
C LEU A 13 -61.22 -34.54 -40.74
N THR A 14 -62.43 -34.23 -40.26
CA THR A 14 -62.64 -33.11 -39.32
C THR A 14 -61.92 -33.34 -37.99
N THR A 15 -61.88 -34.57 -37.47
CA THR A 15 -61.11 -34.89 -36.26
C THR A 15 -59.61 -34.76 -36.47
N ASN A 16 -59.07 -35.18 -37.63
CA ASN A 16 -57.67 -34.93 -37.97
C ASN A 16 -57.36 -33.44 -38.09
N ASP A 17 -58.21 -32.65 -38.73
CA ASP A 17 -58.03 -31.19 -38.82
C ASP A 17 -58.00 -30.54 -37.42
N PHE A 18 -58.88 -30.95 -36.50
CA PHE A 18 -58.83 -30.47 -35.10
C PHE A 18 -57.55 -30.88 -34.38
N ILE A 19 -57.04 -32.09 -34.61
CA ILE A 19 -55.78 -32.57 -34.04
C ILE A 19 -54.59 -31.77 -34.60
N GLU A 20 -54.59 -31.45 -35.89
CA GLU A 20 -53.55 -30.63 -36.51
C GLU A 20 -53.57 -29.19 -35.96
N CYS A 21 -54.74 -28.56 -35.86
CA CYS A 21 -54.87 -27.24 -35.24
C CYS A 21 -54.42 -27.25 -33.76
N LEU A 22 -54.73 -28.29 -33.00
CA LEU A 22 -54.26 -28.45 -31.62
C LEU A 22 -52.73 -28.57 -31.55
N LYS A 23 -52.12 -29.37 -32.44
CA LYS A 23 -50.65 -29.51 -32.51
C LYS A 23 -49.97 -28.21 -32.92
N GLU A 24 -50.58 -27.43 -33.82
CA GLU A 24 -50.05 -26.12 -34.23
C GLU A 24 -50.14 -25.10 -33.08
N ALA A 25 -51.26 -25.06 -32.37
CA ALA A 25 -51.43 -24.23 -31.18
C ALA A 25 -50.46 -24.63 -30.05
N GLU A 26 -50.23 -25.93 -29.84
CA GLU A 26 -49.26 -26.46 -28.89
C GLU A 26 -47.83 -26.04 -29.28
N ARG A 27 -47.44 -26.19 -30.55
CA ARG A 27 -46.14 -25.72 -31.06
C ARG A 27 -45.95 -24.22 -30.87
N SER A 28 -46.98 -23.43 -31.17
CA SER A 28 -46.97 -21.98 -30.96
C SER A 28 -46.80 -21.62 -29.48
N THR A 29 -47.48 -22.36 -28.58
CA THR A 29 -47.37 -22.18 -27.14
C THR A 29 -45.95 -22.49 -26.64
N ILE A 30 -45.34 -23.58 -27.12
CA ILE A 30 -43.95 -23.94 -26.79
C ILE A 30 -43.00 -22.84 -27.27
N GLN A 31 -43.15 -22.36 -28.51
CA GLN A 31 -42.30 -21.27 -29.03
C GLN A 31 -42.44 -19.97 -28.24
N LEU A 32 -43.64 -19.64 -27.76
CA LEU A 32 -43.85 -18.48 -26.90
C LEU A 32 -43.24 -18.70 -25.51
N GLN A 33 -43.30 -19.92 -24.96
CA GLN A 33 -42.63 -20.26 -23.70
C GLN A 33 -41.10 -20.11 -23.83
N ASP A 34 -40.49 -20.61 -24.91
CA ASP A 34 -39.06 -20.46 -25.17
C ASP A 34 -38.65 -18.98 -25.26
N LYS A 35 -39.45 -18.14 -25.95
CA LYS A 35 -39.23 -16.69 -26.02
C LYS A 35 -39.34 -16.03 -24.64
N ILE A 36 -40.31 -16.44 -23.82
CA ILE A 36 -40.46 -15.93 -22.46
C ILE A 36 -39.24 -16.30 -21.60
N GLU A 37 -38.73 -17.52 -21.72
CA GLU A 37 -37.52 -17.95 -21.00
C GLU A 37 -36.28 -17.17 -21.44
N LEU A 38 -36.12 -16.94 -22.75
CA LEU A 38 -35.04 -16.13 -23.29
C LEU A 38 -35.07 -14.70 -22.73
N VAL A 39 -36.24 -14.05 -22.81
CA VAL A 39 -36.42 -12.68 -22.30
C VAL A 39 -36.21 -12.61 -20.78
N LYS A 40 -36.63 -13.63 -20.03
CA LYS A 40 -36.36 -13.70 -18.58
C LYS A 40 -34.86 -13.79 -18.30
N LYS A 41 -34.14 -14.62 -19.05
CA LYS A 41 -32.69 -14.77 -18.91
C LYS A 41 -31.94 -13.48 -19.28
N GLU A 42 -32.35 -12.81 -20.36
CA GLU A 42 -31.81 -11.51 -20.75
C GLU A 42 -32.07 -10.45 -19.68
N LYS A 43 -33.29 -10.41 -19.12
CA LYS A 43 -33.63 -9.52 -18.00
C LYS A 43 -32.74 -9.78 -16.78
N GLU A 44 -32.55 -11.05 -16.41
CA GLU A 44 -31.68 -11.42 -15.28
C GLU A 44 -30.22 -11.02 -15.52
N GLN A 45 -29.73 -11.14 -16.75
CA GLN A 45 -28.39 -10.70 -17.10
C GLN A 45 -28.27 -9.17 -17.01
N LEU A 46 -29.20 -8.43 -17.61
CA LEU A 46 -29.20 -6.96 -17.55
C LEU A 46 -29.31 -6.44 -16.12
N LEU A 47 -30.05 -7.12 -15.24
CA LEU A 47 -30.11 -6.77 -13.82
C LEU A 47 -28.77 -6.96 -13.11
N LYS A 48 -28.00 -8.00 -13.45
CA LYS A 48 -26.65 -8.19 -12.91
C LYS A 48 -25.71 -7.11 -13.41
N ASP A 49 -25.72 -6.85 -14.72
CA ASP A 49 -24.88 -5.82 -15.33
C ASP A 49 -25.18 -4.42 -14.76
N LEU A 50 -26.46 -4.13 -14.45
CA LEU A 50 -26.87 -2.89 -13.79
C LEU A 50 -26.26 -2.77 -12.38
N ILE A 51 -26.31 -3.84 -11.59
CA ILE A 51 -25.71 -3.86 -10.24
C ILE A 51 -24.20 -3.63 -10.33
N ASP A 52 -23.51 -4.29 -11.28
CA ASP A 52 -22.07 -4.12 -11.47
C ASP A 52 -21.70 -2.67 -11.86
N VAL A 53 -22.54 -2.01 -12.67
CA VAL A 53 -22.35 -0.59 -13.02
C VAL A 53 -22.62 0.32 -11.82
N ASP A 54 -23.65 0.06 -11.02
CA ASP A 54 -23.94 0.83 -9.81
C ASP A 54 -22.80 0.72 -8.78
N GLU A 55 -22.22 -0.47 -8.60
CA GLU A 55 -21.02 -0.66 -7.75
C GLU A 55 -19.83 0.17 -8.26
N GLN A 56 -19.63 0.24 -9.57
CA GLN A 56 -18.58 1.07 -10.16
C GLN A 56 -18.85 2.57 -9.97
N ILE A 57 -20.10 3.02 -10.14
CA ILE A 57 -20.48 4.42 -9.89
C ILE A 57 -20.18 4.80 -8.44
N MET A 58 -20.61 3.98 -7.48
CA MET A 58 -20.35 4.22 -6.05
C MET A 58 -18.85 4.27 -5.74
N ALA A 59 -18.04 3.41 -6.37
CA ALA A 59 -16.58 3.44 -6.21
C ALA A 59 -15.96 4.73 -6.76
N TRP A 60 -16.45 5.23 -7.90
CA TRP A 60 -15.99 6.48 -8.48
C TRP A 60 -16.42 7.70 -7.68
N GLU A 61 -17.65 7.72 -7.16
CA GLU A 61 -18.13 8.78 -6.28
C GLU A 61 -17.26 8.88 -5.02
N ARG A 62 -16.96 7.74 -4.39
CA ARG A 62 -16.06 7.70 -3.23
C ARG A 62 -14.64 8.20 -3.57
N LYS A 63 -14.11 7.85 -4.74
CA LYS A 63 -12.81 8.37 -5.21
C LYS A 63 -12.85 9.88 -5.41
N ILE A 64 -13.92 10.41 -5.99
CA ILE A 64 -14.10 11.85 -6.21
C ILE A 64 -14.20 12.59 -4.87
N GLU A 65 -14.93 12.03 -3.91
CA GLU A 65 -15.08 12.62 -2.58
C GLU A 65 -13.75 12.65 -1.83
N LEU A 66 -13.01 11.55 -1.81
CA LEU A 66 -11.66 11.51 -1.24
C LEU A 66 -10.71 12.51 -1.92
N ALA A 67 -10.78 12.66 -3.24
CA ALA A 67 -9.96 13.64 -3.95
C ALA A 67 -10.34 15.08 -3.58
N LYS A 68 -11.63 15.36 -3.37
CA LYS A 68 -12.11 16.67 -2.89
C LYS A 68 -11.65 16.95 -1.47
N GLU A 69 -11.76 15.99 -0.56
CA GLU A 69 -11.29 16.09 0.82
C GLU A 69 -9.77 16.30 0.88
N MET A 70 -9.01 15.51 0.12
CA MET A 70 -7.56 15.65 0.04
C MET A 70 -7.16 17.01 -0.52
N LYS A 71 -7.84 17.49 -1.57
CA LYS A 71 -7.62 18.84 -2.10
C LYS A 71 -7.93 19.90 -1.04
N GLN A 72 -9.05 19.81 -0.34
CA GLN A 72 -9.38 20.77 0.72
C GLN A 72 -8.40 20.72 1.90
N ALA A 73 -7.89 19.54 2.24
CA ALA A 73 -6.87 19.39 3.28
C ALA A 73 -5.52 19.99 2.87
N VAL A 74 -5.13 19.85 1.60
CA VAL A 74 -3.90 20.43 1.04
C VAL A 74 -4.02 21.94 0.78
N ASP A 75 -5.17 22.38 0.27
CA ASP A 75 -5.49 23.80 0.02
C ASP A 75 -5.93 24.54 1.30
N SER A 76 -6.07 23.83 2.43
CA SER A 76 -6.29 24.45 3.73
C SER A 76 -5.17 25.45 3.98
N ASP A 77 -5.55 26.70 4.23
CA ASP A 77 -4.63 27.84 4.43
C ASP A 77 -3.72 27.67 5.66
N ALA A 78 -3.88 26.56 6.40
CA ALA A 78 -3.01 26.11 7.48
C ALA A 78 -1.58 25.87 6.96
N GLY A 79 -0.74 26.90 7.10
CA GLY A 79 0.69 26.89 6.71
C GLY A 79 1.02 27.79 5.51
N GLN A 80 0.03 28.19 4.69
CA GLN A 80 0.25 29.18 3.62
C GLN A 80 0.59 30.57 4.17
N GLY A 81 0.01 30.94 5.32
CA GLY A 81 0.35 32.18 6.03
C GLY A 81 1.81 32.24 6.47
N GLU A 82 2.29 31.18 7.13
CA GLU A 82 3.67 31.06 7.59
C GLU A 82 4.66 31.08 6.41
N ILE A 83 4.36 30.38 5.31
CA ILE A 83 5.19 30.42 4.09
C ILE A 83 5.24 31.83 3.51
N LYS A 84 4.12 32.57 3.49
CA LYS A 84 4.09 33.96 3.01
C LYS A 84 4.94 34.85 3.92
N GLU A 85 4.79 34.74 5.24
CA GLU A 85 5.60 35.49 6.21
C GLU A 85 7.10 35.19 6.06
N MET A 86 7.47 33.91 5.94
CA MET A 86 8.85 33.51 5.68
C MET A 86 9.39 34.10 4.37
N LYS A 87 8.59 34.13 3.30
CA LYS A 87 9.00 34.78 2.02
C LYS A 87 9.24 36.27 2.18
N PHE A 88 8.37 36.97 2.93
CA PHE A 88 8.57 38.39 3.25
C PHE A 88 9.84 38.61 4.08
N GLU A 89 10.08 37.75 5.07
CA GLU A 89 11.28 37.83 5.91
C GLU A 89 12.57 37.59 5.10
N ILE A 90 12.57 36.57 4.23
CA ILE A 90 13.69 36.31 3.31
C ILE A 90 13.94 37.54 2.45
N HIS A 91 12.91 38.14 1.85
CA HIS A 91 13.07 39.34 1.05
C HIS A 91 13.64 40.51 1.87
N ARG A 92 13.14 40.72 3.09
CA ARG A 92 13.64 41.74 4.02
C ARG A 92 15.11 41.53 4.36
N MET A 93 15.52 40.28 4.63
CA MET A 93 16.91 39.93 4.92
C MET A 93 17.81 40.14 3.70
N THR A 94 17.35 39.81 2.49
CA THR A 94 18.08 40.06 1.24
C THR A 94 18.33 41.55 1.01
N VAL A 95 17.31 42.40 1.19
CA VAL A 95 17.47 43.86 1.06
C VAL A 95 18.46 44.38 2.09
N ARG A 96 18.34 43.94 3.35
CA ARG A 96 19.27 44.34 4.41
C ARG A 96 20.71 43.90 4.12
N TYR A 97 20.89 42.71 3.54
CA TYR A 97 22.19 42.22 3.13
C TYR A 97 22.82 43.11 2.06
N ASP A 98 22.06 43.50 1.04
CA ASP A 98 22.53 44.39 -0.02
C ASP A 98 22.90 45.78 0.53
N ASP A 99 22.12 46.31 1.47
CA ASP A 99 22.44 47.57 2.16
C ASP A 99 23.76 47.49 2.95
N LEU A 100 23.96 46.40 3.70
CA LEU A 100 25.20 46.15 4.44
C LEU A 100 26.40 46.01 3.51
N ARG A 101 26.24 45.31 2.39
CA ARG A 101 27.27 45.18 1.36
C ARG A 101 27.64 46.55 0.77
N ASN A 102 26.65 47.38 0.46
CA ASN A 102 26.88 48.74 -0.04
C ASN A 102 27.61 49.63 1.00
N GLN A 103 27.30 49.47 2.28
CA GLN A 103 28.01 50.16 3.36
C GLN A 103 29.45 49.66 3.50
N GLN A 104 29.69 48.36 3.37
CA GLN A 104 31.03 47.77 3.38
C GLN A 104 31.88 48.31 2.23
N GLU A 105 31.34 48.38 1.01
CA GLU A 105 32.06 48.95 -0.14
C GLU A 105 32.42 50.43 0.07
N LYS A 106 31.51 51.22 0.65
CA LYS A 106 31.79 52.62 1.01
C LYS A 106 32.92 52.72 2.04
N LEU A 107 32.92 51.86 3.05
CA LEU A 107 33.95 51.82 4.08
C LEU A 107 35.32 51.44 3.48
N ILE A 108 35.36 50.46 2.56
CA ILE A 108 36.58 50.08 1.84
C ILE A 108 37.14 51.27 1.06
N ARG A 109 36.30 51.98 0.29
CA ARG A 109 36.75 53.19 -0.44
C ARG A 109 37.27 54.30 0.49
N GLN A 110 36.63 54.50 1.64
CA GLN A 110 37.10 55.47 2.63
C GLN A 110 38.45 55.05 3.24
N MET A 111 38.61 53.75 3.51
CA MET A 111 39.86 53.17 4.01
C MET A 111 40.98 53.34 2.98
N GLU A 112 40.75 53.03 1.71
CA GLU A 112 41.70 53.25 0.61
C GLU A 112 42.11 54.74 0.53
N ALA A 113 41.14 55.66 0.58
CA ALA A 113 41.42 57.09 0.57
C ALA A 113 42.18 57.57 1.83
N ALA A 114 41.98 56.93 2.98
CA ALA A 114 42.72 57.22 4.21
C ALA A 114 44.16 56.69 4.13
N VAL A 115 44.37 55.51 3.58
CA VAL A 115 45.71 54.94 3.31
C VAL A 115 46.47 55.83 2.33
N LEU A 116 45.86 56.23 1.21
CA LEU A 116 46.49 57.15 0.25
C LEU A 116 46.87 58.49 0.90
N ARG A 117 46.00 59.04 1.74
CA ARG A 117 46.30 60.26 2.51
C ARG A 117 47.45 60.04 3.49
N ARG A 118 47.46 58.91 4.20
CA ARG A 118 48.57 58.54 5.10
C ARG A 118 49.87 58.41 4.31
N ASP A 119 49.88 57.72 3.19
CA ASP A 119 51.08 57.51 2.37
C ASP A 119 51.59 58.84 1.81
N THR A 120 50.68 59.75 1.43
CA THR A 120 51.03 61.12 1.02
C THR A 120 51.63 61.93 2.18
N ILE A 121 51.08 61.80 3.39
CA ILE A 121 51.61 62.44 4.59
C ILE A 121 52.94 61.79 5.01
N MET A 122 53.10 60.48 4.83
CA MET A 122 54.32 59.75 5.15
C MET A 122 55.43 60.11 4.18
N THR A 123 55.18 60.14 2.88
CA THR A 123 56.16 60.60 1.88
C THR A 123 56.51 62.09 2.06
N ARG A 124 55.54 62.97 2.34
CA ARG A 124 55.84 64.36 2.76
C ARG A 124 56.60 64.42 4.08
N GLY A 125 56.24 63.54 5.00
CA GLY A 125 56.81 63.37 6.32
C GLY A 125 58.26 62.90 6.23
N GLU A 126 58.60 61.97 5.35
CA GLU A 126 59.96 61.49 5.06
C GLU A 126 60.80 62.59 4.40
N LEU A 127 60.19 63.45 3.57
CA LEU A 127 60.84 64.66 3.03
C LEU A 127 61.06 65.76 4.09
N THR A 128 60.35 65.73 5.23
CA THR A 128 60.47 66.72 6.32
C THR A 128 61.02 66.16 7.65
N GLN A 129 61.11 64.85 7.82
CA GLN A 129 61.61 64.17 9.01
C GLN A 129 63.08 63.80 8.80
N LYS A 130 63.93 64.79 9.06
CA LYS A 130 65.25 64.55 9.66
C LYS A 130 65.16 64.40 11.19
N ASN A 131 64.01 64.05 11.76
CA ASN A 131 63.86 63.90 13.21
C ASN A 131 63.07 62.63 13.57
N PRO A 132 63.59 61.79 14.49
CA PRO A 132 62.96 60.56 14.88
C PRO A 132 61.67 60.85 15.65
N GLN A 133 60.61 60.12 15.30
CA GLN A 133 59.31 60.25 15.93
C GLN A 133 59.38 59.73 17.36
N ILE A 134 59.45 60.65 18.33
CA ILE A 134 59.50 60.34 19.75
C ILE A 134 58.14 59.75 20.16
N VAL A 135 58.10 58.43 20.34
CA VAL A 135 56.98 57.74 20.98
C VAL A 135 56.92 58.24 22.42
N THR A 136 55.93 59.07 22.70
CA THR A 136 55.70 59.64 24.02
C THR A 136 55.05 58.58 24.91
N GLN A 137 55.50 58.47 26.16
CA GLN A 137 55.03 57.49 27.17
C GLN A 137 53.50 57.41 27.26
N GLY A 138 52.78 58.53 27.07
CA GLY A 138 51.32 58.57 27.08
C GLY A 138 50.65 57.81 25.92
N LYS A 139 51.31 57.64 24.77
CA LYS A 139 50.78 56.86 23.64
C LYS A 139 50.86 55.35 23.93
N LEU A 140 51.98 54.90 24.49
CA LEU A 140 52.14 53.52 24.97
C LEU A 140 51.15 53.20 26.10
N GLN A 141 50.91 54.14 27.04
CA GLN A 141 49.90 53.93 28.09
C GLN A 141 48.48 53.80 27.55
N ARG A 142 48.10 54.55 26.51
CA ARG A 142 46.78 54.38 25.87
C ARG A 142 46.66 53.04 25.15
N GLU A 143 47.68 52.61 24.43
CA GLU A 143 47.69 51.30 23.75
C GLU A 143 47.61 50.15 24.77
N ILE A 144 48.33 50.23 25.90
CA ILE A 144 48.22 49.26 26.99
C ILE A 144 46.79 49.22 27.56
N ALA A 145 46.16 50.38 27.78
CA ALA A 145 44.79 50.46 28.27
C ALA A 145 43.77 49.89 27.28
N GLU A 146 43.93 50.12 25.98
CA GLU A 146 43.09 49.55 24.93
C GLU A 146 43.26 48.03 24.83
N ILE A 147 44.49 47.53 24.87
CA ILE A 147 44.77 46.08 24.88
C ILE A 147 44.16 45.44 26.13
N ALA A 148 44.31 46.04 27.30
CA ALA A 148 43.69 45.55 28.53
C ALA A 148 42.15 45.49 28.43
N LYS A 149 41.52 46.50 27.80
CA LYS A 149 40.07 46.51 27.55
C LYS A 149 39.66 45.40 26.58
N LYS A 150 40.44 45.17 25.51
CA LYS A 150 40.19 44.07 24.56
C LYS A 150 40.32 42.70 25.24
N ILE A 151 41.36 42.48 26.04
CA ILE A 151 41.55 41.23 26.80
C ILE A 151 40.33 40.97 27.70
N LYS A 152 39.83 42.01 28.40
CA LYS A 152 38.64 41.87 29.25
C LYS A 152 37.38 41.53 28.44
N SER A 153 37.16 42.21 27.31
CA SER A 153 36.01 41.93 26.42
C SER A 153 36.07 40.51 25.87
N THR A 154 37.22 40.09 25.33
CA THR A 154 37.40 38.74 24.79
C THR A 154 37.26 37.67 25.87
N GLY A 155 37.69 37.94 27.10
CA GLY A 155 37.44 37.05 28.25
C GLY A 155 35.95 36.88 28.57
N GLN A 156 35.18 37.96 28.51
CA GLN A 156 33.72 37.90 28.69
C GLN A 156 33.04 37.14 27.55
N ASP A 157 33.44 37.38 26.30
CA ASP A 157 32.91 36.66 25.14
C ASP A 157 33.24 35.16 25.20
N THR A 158 34.46 34.81 25.63
CA THR A 158 34.87 33.41 25.83
C THR A 158 33.99 32.73 26.90
N SER A 159 33.77 33.38 28.03
CA SER A 159 32.89 32.84 29.08
C SER A 159 31.44 32.68 28.60
N ARG A 160 30.95 33.60 27.77
CA ARG A 160 29.62 33.48 27.17
C ARG A 160 29.55 32.27 26.24
N ILE A 161 30.51 32.12 25.33
CA ILE A 161 30.58 30.99 24.40
C ILE A 161 30.70 29.66 25.15
N GLU A 162 31.51 29.60 26.22
CA GLU A 162 31.62 28.40 27.06
C GLU A 162 30.29 28.00 27.70
N SER A 163 29.48 28.97 28.15
CA SER A 163 28.16 28.67 28.71
C SER A 163 27.18 28.19 27.64
N GLU A 164 27.23 28.76 26.44
CA GLU A 164 26.43 28.32 25.30
C GLU A 164 26.80 26.90 24.84
N ILE A 165 28.10 26.58 24.80
CA ILE A 165 28.59 25.22 24.50
C ILE A 165 28.07 24.20 25.51
N ARG A 166 28.04 24.54 26.82
CA ARG A 166 27.48 23.65 27.84
C ARG A 166 25.99 23.40 27.61
N LEU A 167 25.22 24.45 27.36
CA LEU A 167 23.78 24.32 27.07
C LEU A 167 23.51 23.48 25.84
N LEU A 168 24.31 23.63 24.78
CA LEU A 168 24.18 22.83 23.57
C LEU A 168 24.55 21.36 23.80
N LYS A 169 25.57 21.08 24.62
CA LYS A 169 25.92 19.70 25.01
C LYS A 169 24.81 19.04 25.83
N ASP A 170 24.21 19.76 26.78
CA ASP A 170 23.09 19.22 27.56
C ASP A 170 21.88 18.92 26.66
N LYS A 171 21.55 19.82 25.73
CA LYS A 171 20.50 19.58 24.73
C LYS A 171 20.82 18.39 23.83
N GLN A 172 22.07 18.26 23.38
CA GLN A 172 22.51 17.13 22.58
C GLN A 172 22.33 15.81 23.34
N GLN A 173 22.71 15.77 24.63
CA GLN A 173 22.53 14.58 25.45
C GLN A 173 21.04 14.24 25.63
N GLN A 174 20.19 15.23 25.91
CA GLN A 174 18.75 15.01 26.04
C GLN A 174 18.13 14.46 24.75
N LEU A 175 18.49 15.03 23.59
CA LEU A 175 18.02 14.53 22.30
C LEU A 175 18.52 13.11 22.00
N THR A 176 19.74 12.79 22.39
CA THR A 176 20.31 11.44 22.23
C THR A 176 19.52 10.42 23.05
N ASN A 177 19.25 10.71 24.32
CA ASN A 177 18.44 9.84 25.17
C ASN A 177 17.03 9.62 24.62
N ILE A 178 16.38 10.70 24.13
CA ILE A 178 15.05 10.60 23.51
C ILE A 178 15.10 9.72 22.25
N LEU A 179 16.16 9.85 21.44
CA LEU A 179 16.32 9.06 20.22
C LEU A 179 16.48 7.57 20.56
N GLU A 180 17.31 7.25 21.56
CA GLU A 180 17.49 5.88 22.07
C GLU A 180 16.17 5.29 22.58
N ASP A 181 15.40 6.04 23.37
CA ASP A 181 14.08 5.62 23.86
C ASP A 181 13.12 5.33 22.69
N LYS A 182 13.07 6.21 21.68
CA LYS A 182 12.24 6.02 20.50
C LYS A 182 12.70 4.81 19.68
N GLN A 183 14.00 4.57 19.58
CA GLN A 183 14.55 3.41 18.89
C GLN A 183 14.19 2.10 19.61
N HIS A 184 14.22 2.08 20.95
CA HIS A 184 13.75 0.95 21.74
C HIS A 184 12.26 0.67 21.54
N VAL A 185 11.42 1.72 21.55
CA VAL A 185 9.97 1.58 21.30
C VAL A 185 9.71 1.02 19.90
N LEU A 186 10.40 1.53 18.88
CA LEU A 186 10.27 1.04 17.51
C LEU A 186 10.67 -0.43 17.38
N LYS A 187 11.76 -0.83 18.03
CA LYS A 187 12.19 -2.24 18.05
C LYS A 187 11.13 -3.15 18.67
N ASN A 188 10.60 -2.78 19.83
CA ASN A 188 9.56 -3.56 20.51
C ASN A 188 8.26 -3.62 19.68
N LEU A 189 7.90 -2.52 19.01
CA LEU A 189 6.73 -2.49 18.13
C LEU A 189 6.92 -3.39 16.91
N HIS A 190 8.12 -3.39 16.33
CA HIS A 190 8.46 -4.25 15.20
C HIS A 190 8.42 -5.74 15.59
N GLU A 191 9.01 -6.11 16.73
CA GLU A 191 8.93 -7.47 17.26
C GLU A 191 7.47 -7.90 17.51
N SER A 192 6.64 -6.99 18.03
CA SER A 192 5.20 -7.26 18.20
C SER A 192 4.46 -7.39 16.87
N ASP A 193 4.83 -6.64 15.84
CA ASP A 193 4.22 -6.70 14.52
C ASP A 193 4.56 -8.02 13.83
N GLU A 194 5.83 -8.43 13.85
CA GLU A 194 6.28 -9.73 13.34
C GLU A 194 5.57 -10.89 14.04
N ALA A 195 5.44 -10.82 15.38
CA ALA A 195 4.70 -11.84 16.14
C ALA A 195 3.22 -11.92 15.71
N LYS A 196 2.56 -10.79 15.49
CA LYS A 196 1.16 -10.75 15.01
C LYS A 196 1.03 -11.25 13.58
N ASN A 197 1.98 -10.92 12.71
CA ASN A 197 2.00 -11.40 11.32
C ASN A 197 2.14 -12.93 11.28
N MET A 198 3.04 -13.50 12.09
CA MET A 198 3.15 -14.96 12.22
C MET A 198 1.85 -15.61 12.71
N GLN A 199 1.17 -15.01 13.69
CA GLN A 199 -0.12 -15.49 14.17
C GLN A 199 -1.22 -15.41 13.09
N LEU A 200 -1.26 -14.31 12.32
CA LEU A 200 -2.19 -14.16 11.20
C LEU A 200 -1.96 -15.22 10.12
N GLU A 201 -0.71 -15.51 9.78
CA GLU A 201 -0.36 -16.58 8.84
C GLU A 201 -0.82 -17.95 9.34
N GLU A 202 -0.57 -18.27 10.62
CA GLU A 202 -1.01 -19.54 11.22
C GLU A 202 -2.54 -19.67 11.20
N LEU A 203 -3.27 -18.61 11.59
CA LEU A 203 -4.73 -18.60 11.57
C LEU A 203 -5.29 -18.72 10.15
N SER A 204 -4.66 -18.06 9.18
CA SER A 204 -5.02 -18.16 7.77
C SER A 204 -4.84 -19.59 7.24
N ARG A 205 -3.73 -20.25 7.61
CA ARG A 205 -3.48 -21.67 7.27
C ARG A 205 -4.54 -22.58 7.87
N LYS A 206 -4.81 -22.47 9.18
CA LYS A 206 -5.84 -23.26 9.86
C LYS A 206 -7.24 -23.03 9.28
N LYS A 207 -7.57 -21.79 8.92
CA LYS A 207 -8.84 -21.47 8.25
C LYS A 207 -8.96 -22.20 6.92
N GLN A 208 -7.89 -22.27 6.14
CA GLN A 208 -7.86 -22.97 4.86
C GLN A 208 -8.02 -24.48 5.03
N GLU A 209 -7.26 -25.09 5.95
CA GLU A 209 -7.37 -26.51 6.30
C GLU A 209 -8.81 -26.87 6.74
N ASN A 210 -9.40 -26.08 7.64
CA ASN A 210 -10.77 -26.29 8.10
C ASN A 210 -11.81 -26.16 6.97
N MET A 211 -11.61 -25.21 6.04
CA MET A 211 -12.50 -25.02 4.89
C MET A 211 -12.48 -26.26 3.98
N GLU A 212 -11.29 -26.82 3.73
CA GLU A 212 -11.14 -28.00 2.90
C GLU A 212 -11.76 -29.23 3.55
N GLU A 213 -11.51 -29.44 4.84
CA GLU A 213 -12.12 -30.52 5.61
C GLU A 213 -13.65 -30.41 5.58
N LEU A 214 -14.20 -29.21 5.76
CA LEU A 214 -15.64 -28.96 5.68
C LEU A 214 -16.20 -29.30 4.29
N LEU A 215 -15.54 -28.86 3.22
CA LEU A 215 -15.96 -29.16 1.85
C LEU A 215 -15.95 -30.68 1.57
N MET A 216 -14.98 -31.40 2.10
CA MET A 216 -14.91 -32.86 2.00
C MET A 216 -16.05 -33.53 2.77
N LYS A 217 -16.31 -33.11 4.01
CA LYS A 217 -17.46 -33.60 4.80
C LYS A 217 -18.80 -33.33 4.10
N GLN A 218 -18.98 -32.13 3.54
CA GLN A 218 -20.18 -31.79 2.78
C GLN A 218 -20.36 -32.67 1.53
N ARG A 219 -19.28 -32.97 0.80
CA ARG A 219 -19.33 -33.92 -0.33
C ARG A 219 -19.71 -35.32 0.15
N ARG A 220 -19.15 -35.79 1.26
CA ARG A 220 -19.47 -37.10 1.85
C ARG A 220 -20.94 -37.20 2.26
N VAL A 221 -21.50 -36.14 2.85
CA VAL A 221 -22.94 -36.06 3.15
C VAL A 221 -23.79 -36.18 1.88
N LYS A 222 -23.42 -35.49 0.78
CA LYS A 222 -24.13 -35.64 -0.50
C LYS A 222 -24.10 -37.06 -1.03
N TYR A 223 -22.98 -37.77 -0.90
CA TYR A 223 -22.90 -39.18 -1.29
C TYR A 223 -23.78 -40.08 -0.42
N TYR A 224 -23.79 -39.88 0.89
CA TYR A 224 -24.70 -40.64 1.77
C TYR A 224 -26.17 -40.35 1.49
N ASP A 225 -26.52 -39.11 1.15
CA ASP A 225 -27.89 -38.76 0.77
C ASP A 225 -28.30 -39.42 -0.55
N GLN A 226 -27.41 -39.45 -1.56
CA GLN A 226 -27.64 -40.19 -2.80
C GLN A 226 -27.82 -41.69 -2.55
N LEU A 227 -27.03 -42.27 -1.65
CA LEU A 227 -27.10 -43.68 -1.28
C LEU A 227 -28.43 -43.99 -0.58
N LYS A 228 -28.86 -43.15 0.36
CA LYS A 228 -30.15 -43.25 1.04
C LYS A 228 -31.33 -43.25 0.07
N HIS A 229 -31.26 -42.44 -0.99
CA HIS A 229 -32.32 -42.34 -2.01
C HIS A 229 -32.14 -43.32 -3.18
N GLY A 230 -31.18 -44.24 -3.12
CA GLY A 230 -30.93 -45.24 -4.18
C GLY A 230 -30.42 -44.65 -5.50
N LYS A 231 -29.94 -43.41 -5.50
CA LYS A 231 -29.44 -42.68 -6.68
C LYS A 231 -27.92 -42.76 -6.84
N TYR A 232 -27.22 -43.39 -5.89
CA TYR A 232 -25.77 -43.52 -5.90
C TYR A 232 -25.32 -44.66 -6.81
N THR A 233 -24.39 -44.37 -7.72
CA THR A 233 -23.79 -45.36 -8.63
C THR A 233 -22.38 -45.69 -8.18
N LEU A 234 -22.13 -46.97 -7.86
CA LEU A 234 -20.80 -47.46 -7.51
C LEU A 234 -19.87 -47.41 -8.73
N LEU A 235 -18.76 -46.69 -8.61
CA LEU A 235 -17.70 -46.60 -9.61
C LEU A 235 -16.90 -47.90 -9.73
N ALA A 236 -16.66 -48.58 -8.61
CA ALA A 236 -16.04 -49.90 -8.55
C ALA A 236 -17.02 -50.89 -7.95
N LYS A 237 -17.26 -52.01 -8.65
CA LYS A 237 -18.18 -53.07 -8.20
C LYS A 237 -17.47 -54.20 -7.45
N GLN A 238 -16.13 -54.24 -7.52
CA GLN A 238 -15.27 -55.22 -6.86
C GLN A 238 -14.21 -54.48 -6.04
N ASP A 239 -13.81 -55.06 -4.91
CA ASP A 239 -12.82 -54.46 -4.01
C ASP A 239 -11.46 -54.25 -4.69
N THR A 240 -11.04 -55.19 -5.55
CA THR A 240 -9.81 -55.09 -6.34
C THR A 240 -9.81 -53.90 -7.31
N GLN A 241 -10.97 -53.58 -7.91
CA GLN A 241 -11.13 -52.42 -8.78
C GLN A 241 -11.13 -51.12 -7.99
N ASN A 242 -11.69 -51.13 -6.76
CA ASN A 242 -11.68 -49.98 -5.87
C ASN A 242 -10.24 -49.64 -5.43
N GLU A 243 -9.47 -50.66 -5.01
CA GLU A 243 -8.06 -50.53 -4.64
C GLU A 243 -7.22 -49.93 -5.76
N GLN A 244 -7.40 -50.40 -6.99
CA GLN A 244 -6.70 -49.85 -8.17
C GLN A 244 -7.04 -48.39 -8.43
N GLU A 245 -8.30 -47.98 -8.27
CA GLU A 245 -8.70 -46.58 -8.45
C GLU A 245 -8.17 -45.68 -7.33
N THR A 246 -8.13 -46.14 -6.07
CA THR A 246 -7.46 -45.41 -4.97
C THR A 246 -5.97 -45.25 -5.23
N MET A 247 -5.27 -46.29 -5.70
CA MET A 247 -3.84 -46.18 -6.03
C MET A 247 -3.59 -45.15 -7.14
N LYS A 248 -4.43 -45.12 -8.18
CA LYS A 248 -4.35 -44.09 -9.24
C LYS A 248 -4.57 -42.68 -8.69
N GLN A 249 -5.47 -42.51 -7.71
CA GLN A 249 -5.72 -41.22 -7.07
C GLN A 249 -4.51 -40.76 -6.23
N LEU A 250 -3.91 -41.66 -5.44
CA LEU A 250 -2.67 -41.39 -4.69
C LEU A 250 -1.51 -41.00 -5.61
N ASP A 251 -1.28 -41.73 -6.69
CA ASP A 251 -0.21 -41.43 -7.64
C ASP A 251 -0.43 -40.07 -8.32
N ARG A 252 -1.69 -39.72 -8.60
CA ARG A 252 -2.05 -38.40 -9.12
C ARG A 252 -1.83 -37.29 -8.09
N LEU A 253 -2.15 -37.53 -6.82
CA LEU A 253 -1.87 -36.57 -5.74
C LEU A 253 -0.36 -36.37 -5.54
N ARG A 254 0.44 -37.44 -5.56
CA ARG A 254 1.90 -37.37 -5.46
C ARG A 254 2.54 -36.62 -6.62
N SER A 255 2.08 -36.86 -7.84
CA SER A 255 2.55 -36.11 -9.02
C SER A 255 2.16 -34.63 -8.96
N LEU A 256 0.94 -34.30 -8.52
CA LEU A 256 0.54 -32.91 -8.26
C LEU A 256 1.39 -32.25 -7.17
N GLY A 257 1.70 -32.95 -6.07
CA GLY A 257 2.60 -32.46 -5.04
C GLY A 257 4.00 -32.16 -5.59
N THR A 258 4.51 -33.04 -6.46
CA THR A 258 5.80 -32.82 -7.14
C THR A 258 5.78 -31.57 -8.04
N ILE A 259 4.67 -31.31 -8.73
CA ILE A 259 4.49 -30.10 -9.56
C ILE A 259 4.42 -28.85 -8.68
N VAL A 260 3.69 -28.91 -7.57
CA VAL A 260 3.57 -27.80 -6.63
C VAL A 260 4.92 -27.46 -6.00
N ASN A 261 5.74 -28.45 -5.66
CA ASN A 261 7.09 -28.22 -5.15
C ASN A 261 8.00 -27.55 -6.19
N LYS A 262 7.94 -27.98 -7.46
CA LYS A 262 8.67 -27.31 -8.54
C LYS A 262 8.21 -25.87 -8.76
N LEU A 263 6.90 -25.63 -8.73
CA LEU A 263 6.34 -24.27 -8.83
C LEU A 263 6.75 -23.39 -7.64
N SER A 264 6.89 -23.99 -6.45
CA SER A 264 7.39 -23.34 -5.24
C SER A 264 8.83 -22.85 -5.42
N GLU A 265 9.69 -23.68 -5.99
CA GLU A 265 11.09 -23.36 -6.29
C GLU A 265 11.24 -22.33 -7.42
N GLU A 266 10.47 -22.47 -8.50
CA GLU A 266 10.56 -21.61 -9.69
C GLU A 266 9.93 -20.23 -9.49
N TYR A 267 8.92 -20.10 -8.62
CA TYR A 267 8.16 -18.85 -8.41
C TYR A 267 8.02 -18.46 -6.94
N PRO A 268 9.09 -17.94 -6.29
CA PRO A 268 9.06 -17.50 -4.89
C PRO A 268 8.04 -16.40 -4.59
N ASN A 269 7.69 -15.59 -5.60
CA ASN A 269 6.69 -14.53 -5.50
C ASN A 269 5.24 -15.04 -5.39
N LEU A 270 4.97 -16.29 -5.77
CA LEU A 270 3.64 -16.92 -5.71
C LEU A 270 3.46 -17.83 -4.50
N GLN A 271 4.45 -17.88 -3.60
CA GLN A 271 4.46 -18.71 -2.38
C GLN A 271 3.16 -18.67 -1.56
N PRO A 272 2.52 -17.51 -1.32
CA PRO A 272 1.29 -17.47 -0.53
C PRO A 272 0.11 -18.21 -1.18
N ILE A 273 0.09 -18.31 -2.51
CA ILE A 273 -0.94 -19.02 -3.27
C ILE A 273 -0.57 -20.49 -3.38
N ILE A 274 0.71 -20.79 -3.62
CA ILE A 274 1.24 -22.15 -3.73
C ILE A 274 1.06 -22.92 -2.41
N ARG A 275 1.35 -22.30 -1.25
CA ARG A 275 1.12 -22.89 0.08
C ARG A 275 -0.33 -23.31 0.33
N LYS A 276 -1.31 -22.60 -0.25
CA LYS A 276 -2.73 -22.99 -0.13
C LYS A 276 -2.99 -24.30 -0.86
N VAL A 277 -2.47 -24.43 -2.08
CA VAL A 277 -2.61 -25.64 -2.90
C VAL A 277 -1.86 -26.81 -2.26
N GLU A 278 -0.68 -26.56 -1.70
CA GLU A 278 0.10 -27.55 -0.95
C GLU A 278 -0.67 -28.08 0.26
N SER A 279 -1.28 -27.19 1.04
CA SER A 279 -2.14 -27.56 2.18
C SER A 279 -3.32 -28.43 1.73
N SER A 280 -3.98 -28.09 0.61
CA SER A 280 -5.06 -28.91 0.03
C SER A 280 -4.64 -30.31 -0.38
N ILE A 281 -3.43 -30.46 -0.91
CA ILE A 281 -2.89 -31.76 -1.31
C ILE A 281 -2.55 -32.57 -0.06
N GLN A 282 -1.96 -31.95 0.95
CA GLN A 282 -1.59 -32.61 2.20
C GLN A 282 -2.81 -33.11 2.99
N VAL A 283 -3.87 -32.30 3.11
CA VAL A 283 -5.12 -32.71 3.77
C VAL A 283 -5.71 -33.95 3.10
N ARG A 284 -5.67 -34.03 1.76
CA ARG A 284 -6.18 -35.20 1.02
C ARG A 284 -5.30 -36.43 1.18
N LEU A 285 -3.97 -36.27 1.18
CA LEU A 285 -3.02 -37.36 1.42
C LEU A 285 -3.21 -37.98 2.80
N ASN A 286 -3.23 -37.14 3.85
CA ASN A 286 -3.39 -37.61 5.23
C ASN A 286 -4.70 -38.38 5.44
N GLN A 287 -5.77 -38.01 4.72
CA GLN A 287 -7.09 -38.61 4.88
C GLN A 287 -7.19 -39.98 4.17
N GLU A 288 -6.54 -40.15 3.03
CA GLU A 288 -6.44 -41.47 2.39
C GLU A 288 -5.53 -42.43 3.18
N GLU A 289 -4.51 -41.90 3.87
CA GLU A 289 -3.70 -42.67 4.82
C GLU A 289 -4.54 -43.11 6.03
N GLU A 290 -5.31 -42.21 6.65
CA GLU A 290 -6.21 -42.55 7.76
C GLU A 290 -7.33 -43.54 7.38
N ASP A 291 -7.87 -43.46 6.16
CA ASP A 291 -8.90 -44.39 5.67
C ASP A 291 -8.29 -45.76 5.28
N SER A 292 -6.98 -45.82 5.02
CA SER A 292 -6.25 -47.07 4.77
C SER A 292 -5.85 -47.82 6.05
N GLU A 293 -5.59 -47.10 7.16
CA GLU A 293 -5.28 -47.70 8.47
C GLU A 293 -6.50 -48.24 9.23
N LYS A 294 -7.72 -47.83 8.82
CA LYS A 294 -8.99 -48.25 9.45
C LYS A 294 -9.68 -49.44 8.75
N LYS A 295 -9.06 -50.02 7.72
CA LYS A 295 -9.49 -51.26 7.05
C LYS A 295 -8.74 -52.47 7.60
#